data_AF-A6N1A5-F1
#
_entry.id   AF-A6N1A5-F1
#
_cell.length_a   1.000
_cell.length_b   1.000
_cell.length_c   1.000
_cell.angle_alpha   90.00
_cell.angle_beta   90.00
_cell.angle_gamma   90.00
#
_symmetry.space_group_name_H-M   'P 1'
#
loop_
_entity.id
_entity.type
_entity.pdbx_description
1 polymer ?
#
loop_
_entity_poly.entity_id
_entity_poly.type
_entity_poly.pdbx_seq_one_letter_code
_entity_poly.pdbx_strand_id
1 'polypeptide(L)' 'CSSLKAQQGCFCQYAKDPTYASYINSTNARKMIAACGIPFPNCS' A
#
# COMPACT_ATOMS: atom_id res chain seq x y z
N CYS A 1 8.30 -4.49 -8.12
CA CYS A 1 8.12 -5.00 -6.75
C CYS A 1 9.15 -4.44 -5.75
N SER A 2 10.44 -4.33 -6.09
CA SER A 2 11.48 -3.84 -5.15
C SER A 2 11.19 -2.46 -4.56
N SER A 3 10.72 -1.50 -5.37
CA SER A 3 10.34 -0.16 -4.89
C SER A 3 9.16 -0.20 -3.93
N LEU A 4 8.16 -1.05 -4.19
CA LEU A 4 7.01 -1.23 -3.30
C LEU A 4 7.42 -1.87 -1.98
N LYS A 5 8.33 -2.85 -2.00
CA LYS A 5 8.90 -3.44 -0.76
C LYS A 5 9.65 -2.39 0.06
N ALA A 6 10.44 -1.54 -0.58
CA ALA A 6 11.14 -0.45 0.09
C ALA A 6 10.17 0.57 0.73
N GLN A 7 8.98 0.74 0.15
CA GLN A 7 7.95 1.67 0.65
C GLN A 7 6.94 1.02 1.60
N GLN A 8 7.08 -0.27 1.93
CA GLN A 8 6.10 -1.00 2.74
C GLN A 8 5.79 -0.31 4.08
N GLY A 9 6.79 0.28 4.74
CA GLY A 9 6.61 1.01 5.99
C GLY A 9 5.76 2.29 5.85
N CYS A 10 5.73 2.89 4.65
CA CYS A 10 4.99 4.12 4.37
C CYS A 10 3.52 3.86 4.00
N PHE A 11 3.12 2.60 3.72
CA PHE A 11 1.77 2.29 3.25
C PHE A 11 0.68 2.72 4.23
N CYS A 12 0.93 2.66 5.53
CA CYS A 12 -0.02 3.19 6.51
C CYS A 12 -0.16 4.70 6.47
N GLN A 13 0.93 5.41 6.21
CA GLN A 13 0.90 6.85 6.09
C GLN A 13 0.11 7.26 4.85
N TYR A 14 0.32 6.57 3.72
CA TYR A 14 -0.45 6.77 2.50
C TYR A 14 -1.93 6.37 2.64
N ALA A 15 -2.24 5.36 3.46
CA ALA A 15 -3.63 4.98 3.75
C ALA A 15 -4.35 5.99 4.65
N LYS A 16 -3.61 6.71 5.50
CA LYS A 16 -4.14 7.77 6.39
C LYS A 16 -4.21 9.15 5.71
N ASP A 17 -3.37 9.38 4.70
CA ASP A 17 -3.39 10.61 3.92
C ASP A 17 -4.57 10.58 2.92
N PRO A 18 -5.56 11.48 3.04
CA PRO A 18 -6.74 11.48 2.16
C PRO A 18 -6.38 11.67 0.68
N THR A 19 -5.23 12.25 0.37
CA THR A 19 -4.71 12.44 -1.00
C THR A 19 -4.31 11.11 -1.64
N TYR A 20 -3.72 10.20 -0.85
CA TYR A 20 -3.18 8.92 -1.33
C TYR A 20 -4.06 7.72 -0.95
N ALA A 21 -4.97 7.88 0.01
CA ALA A 21 -5.81 6.82 0.53
C ALA A 21 -6.66 6.19 -0.57
N SER A 22 -7.22 6.99 -1.48
CA SER A 22 -8.01 6.50 -2.62
C SER A 22 -7.17 5.62 -3.57
N TYR A 23 -5.92 6.00 -3.82
CA TYR A 23 -5.00 5.27 -4.68
C TYR A 23 -4.56 3.95 -4.03
N ILE A 24 -4.11 4.01 -2.78
CA ILE A 24 -3.55 2.83 -2.11
C ILE A 24 -4.62 1.83 -1.67
N ASN A 25 -5.83 2.30 -1.35
CA ASN A 25 -6.97 1.46 -1.04
C ASN A 25 -7.71 0.97 -2.30
N SER A 26 -7.30 1.40 -3.50
CA SER A 26 -7.89 0.88 -4.73
C SER A 26 -7.62 -0.63 -4.86
N THR A 27 -8.60 -1.35 -5.41
CA THR A 27 -8.50 -2.80 -5.63
C THR A 27 -7.28 -3.17 -6.48
N ASN A 28 -6.95 -2.33 -7.48
CA ASN A 28 -5.80 -2.56 -8.35
C ASN A 28 -4.47 -2.39 -7.61
N ALA A 29 -4.33 -1.34 -6.79
CA ALA A 29 -3.13 -1.16 -5.97
C ALA A 29 -2.94 -2.33 -4.99
N ARG A 30 -4.01 -2.74 -4.29
CA ARG A 30 -3.95 -3.89 -3.38
C ARG A 30 -3.56 -5.18 -4.07
N LYS A 31 -4.13 -5.45 -5.27
CA LYS A 31 -3.74 -6.62 -6.09
C LYS A 31 -2.28 -6.56 -6.51
N MET A 32 -1.77 -5.40 -6.93
CA MET A 32 -0.37 -5.25 -7.33
C MET A 32 0.59 -5.47 -6.14
N ILE A 33 0.25 -4.93 -4.98
CA ILE A 33 1.03 -5.10 -3.74
C ILE A 33 1.05 -6.57 -3.32
N ALA A 34 -0.11 -7.25 -3.35
CA ALA A 34 -0.24 -8.66 -3.05
C ALA A 34 0.50 -9.56 -4.06
N ALA A 35 0.44 -9.24 -5.36
CA ALA A 35 1.18 -9.94 -6.41
C ALA A 35 2.70 -9.83 -6.22
N CYS A 36 3.17 -8.76 -5.59
CA CYS A 36 4.58 -8.59 -5.19
C CYS A 36 4.94 -9.29 -3.86
N GLY A 37 4.00 -10.00 -3.24
CA GLY A 37 4.19 -10.70 -1.96
C GLY A 37 4.37 -9.77 -0.77
N ILE A 38 3.83 -8.56 -0.85
CA ILE A 38 3.93 -7.55 0.22
C ILE A 38 2.63 -7.60 1.04
N PRO A 39 2.69 -7.91 2.34
CA PRO A 39 1.52 -7.85 3.18
C PRO A 39 1.10 -6.39 3.37
N PHE A 40 -0.19 -6.11 3.19
CA PHE A 40 -0.72 -4.78 3.49
C PHE A 40 -0.92 -4.68 5.01
N PRO A 41 -0.24 -3.75 5.71
CA PRO A 41 -0.36 -3.63 7.16
C PRO A 41 -1.79 -3.20 7.55
N ASN A 42 -2.30 -3.75 8.65
CA ASN A 42 -3.50 -3.21 9.30
C ASN A 42 -3.09 -1.92 10.01
N CYS A 43 -3.40 -0.79 9.39
CA CYS A 43 -3.08 0.53 9.90
C CYS A 43 -4.18 0.94 10.87
N SER A 44 -4.03 0.56 12.14
CA SER A 44 -4.86 1.02 13.26
C SER A 44 -4.76 2.54 13.47
#